data_AF-A0A137SMF7-F1
#
_entry.id   AF-A0A137SMF7-F1
#
_cell.length_a   1.000
_cell.length_b   1.000
_cell.length_c   1.000
_cell.angle_alpha   90.00
_cell.angle_beta   90.00
_cell.angle_gamma   90.00
#
_symmetry.space_group_name_H-M   'P 1'
#
loop_
_entity.id
_entity.type
_entity.pdbx_description
1 polymer ?
#
loop_
_entity_poly.entity_id
_entity_poly.type
_entity_poly.pdbx_seq_one_letter_code
_entity_poly.pdbx_strand_id
1 'polypeptide(L)'
;MKAKLTLLLASSLVIQSLIPVYANINVSPFANKQQSAPAFLPVEDAFVFSQLQQADNLNVFWQITEGYYLYKNKLRVTINGNEHTIVGLPEGKDYHDEYFGDVKIFEYELMLSVPVSTLAPASKITIHYQGCAVAGLCYPPMTKTFVTQ
;
A
#
# COMPACT_ATOMS: atom_id res chain seq x y z
N MET A 1 -19.39 72.06 38.05
CA MET A 1 -18.38 73.06 38.49
C MET A 1 -17.02 72.55 38.07
N LYS A 2 -16.52 72.97 36.90
CA LYS A 2 -15.40 73.93 36.70
C LYS A 2 -14.06 73.52 37.33
N ALA A 3 -13.17 73.08 36.43
CA ALA A 3 -11.75 73.42 36.30
C ALA A 3 -10.78 73.12 37.46
N LYS A 4 -9.65 72.51 37.12
CA LYS A 4 -8.41 73.28 36.92
C LYS A 4 -7.35 72.49 36.14
N LEU A 5 -6.88 73.18 35.11
CA LEU A 5 -5.71 72.98 34.29
C LEU A 5 -4.47 73.41 35.09
N THR A 6 -3.44 72.58 35.15
CA THR A 6 -2.07 73.07 35.36
C THR A 6 -1.07 72.11 34.71
N LEU A 7 -0.45 72.60 33.65
CA LEU A 7 0.66 72.04 32.91
C LEU A 7 1.96 72.44 33.63
N LEU A 8 2.83 71.47 33.96
CA LEU A 8 4.22 71.71 34.34
C LEU A 8 5.08 70.62 33.70
N LEU A 9 5.81 71.00 32.65
CA LEU A 9 6.91 70.21 32.09
C LEU A 9 8.12 70.33 33.01
N ALA A 10 8.67 69.20 33.45
CA ALA A 10 10.05 69.12 33.93
C ALA A 10 10.66 67.81 33.44
N SER A 11 11.59 67.96 32.51
CA SER A 11 12.44 66.92 31.93
C SER A 11 13.32 66.28 33.02
N SER A 12 13.35 64.94 33.08
CA SER A 12 14.51 64.24 33.59
C SER A 12 14.76 62.97 32.78
N LEU A 13 16.02 62.80 32.44
CA LEU A 13 16.57 61.89 31.44
C LEU A 13 16.34 60.42 31.83
N VAL A 14 15.74 59.67 30.92
CA VAL A 14 15.61 58.22 31.00
C VAL A 14 16.96 57.59 30.64
N ILE A 15 17.61 56.90 31.57
CA ILE A 15 18.62 55.88 31.23
C ILE A 15 17.97 54.52 31.51
N GLN A 16 17.16 54.06 30.55
CA GLN A 16 16.76 52.67 30.46
C GLN A 16 17.79 51.96 29.61
N SER A 17 18.48 51.00 30.22
CA SER A 17 19.41 50.10 29.55
C SER A 17 18.72 49.41 28.38
N LEU A 18 19.17 49.72 27.15
CA LEU A 18 18.80 49.00 25.94
C LEU A 18 19.49 47.63 25.98
N ILE A 19 18.78 46.60 26.41
CA ILE A 19 19.14 45.23 26.07
C ILE A 19 18.60 44.97 24.66
N PRO A 20 19.45 44.78 23.63
CA PRO A 20 18.96 44.31 22.35
C PRO A 20 18.52 42.85 22.53
N VAL A 21 17.20 42.63 22.59
CA VAL A 21 16.65 41.28 22.38
C VAL A 21 16.81 41.01 20.89
N TYR A 22 17.88 40.32 20.52
CA TYR A 22 18.04 39.81 19.16
C TYR A 22 16.99 38.72 18.93
N ALA A 23 15.94 39.04 18.18
CA ALA A 23 15.06 38.05 17.61
C ALA A 23 15.83 37.29 16.52
N ASN A 24 16.38 36.13 16.86
CA ASN A 24 16.93 35.19 15.88
C ASN A 24 15.78 34.55 15.11
N ILE A 25 15.26 35.24 14.10
CA ILE A 25 14.35 34.64 13.12
C ILE A 25 15.18 33.77 12.15
N ASN A 26 15.43 32.52 12.55
CA ASN A 26 15.90 31.48 11.63
C ASN A 26 14.75 31.09 10.69
N VAL A 27 14.43 31.96 9.73
CA VAL A 27 13.57 31.60 8.61
C VAL A 27 14.48 30.94 7.57
N SER A 28 14.70 29.64 7.74
CA SER A 28 15.25 28.81 6.67
C SER A 28 14.20 28.75 5.55
N PRO A 29 14.51 29.16 4.31
CA PRO A 29 13.56 29.12 3.20
C PRO A 29 13.31 27.69 2.70
N PHE A 30 14.00 26.71 3.30
CA PHE A 30 13.82 25.29 3.07
C PHE A 30 13.05 24.68 4.23
N ALA A 31 11.79 25.12 4.41
CA ALA A 31 10.80 24.28 5.06
C ALA A 31 10.55 23.10 4.09
N ASN A 32 11.39 22.07 4.22
CA ASN A 32 11.28 20.86 3.44
C ASN A 32 9.92 20.25 3.80
N LYS A 33 8.93 20.45 2.92
CA LYS A 33 7.63 19.81 3.02
C LYS A 33 7.93 18.32 2.92
N GLN A 34 8.09 17.64 4.06
CA GLN A 34 8.17 16.19 4.12
C GLN A 34 6.85 15.68 3.56
N GLN A 35 6.83 15.49 2.24
CA GLN A 35 5.79 14.78 1.55
C GLN A 35 5.95 13.34 1.99
N SER A 36 5.20 12.96 3.02
CA SER A 36 5.12 11.59 3.51
C SER A 36 4.80 10.72 2.31
N ALA A 37 5.74 9.86 1.91
CA ALA A 37 5.48 8.82 0.93
C ALA A 37 4.25 8.01 1.42
N PRO A 38 3.36 7.57 0.51
CA PRO A 38 2.26 6.72 0.92
C PRO A 38 2.81 5.51 1.67
N ALA A 39 2.27 5.26 2.86
CA ALA A 39 2.62 4.07 3.61
C ALA A 39 2.04 2.86 2.87
N PHE A 40 2.91 2.05 2.27
CA PHE A 40 2.49 0.83 1.60
C PHE A 40 2.07 -0.22 2.62
N LEU A 41 1.02 -0.97 2.29
CA LEU A 41 0.52 -2.04 3.15
C LEU A 41 1.53 -3.19 3.22
N PRO A 42 1.57 -3.95 4.32
CA PRO A 42 2.13 -5.30 4.30
C PRO A 42 1.48 -6.14 3.20
N VAL A 43 2.23 -7.05 2.59
CA VAL A 43 1.75 -7.87 1.46
C VAL A 43 0.48 -8.68 1.78
N GLU A 44 0.33 -9.10 3.04
CA GLU A 44 -0.82 -9.90 3.48
C GLU A 44 -2.09 -9.07 3.69
N ASP A 45 -1.94 -7.75 3.87
CA ASP A 45 -3.05 -6.80 3.91
C ASP A 45 -3.37 -6.26 2.50
N ALA A 46 -2.39 -6.23 1.60
CA ALA A 46 -2.59 -5.88 0.19
C ALA A 46 -3.32 -7.00 -0.58
N PHE A 47 -3.00 -8.26 -0.27
CA PHE A 47 -3.50 -9.44 -0.97
C PHE A 47 -3.98 -10.50 0.04
N VAL A 48 -5.18 -10.33 0.57
CA VAL A 48 -5.73 -11.21 1.60
C VAL A 48 -6.11 -12.55 0.97
N PHE A 49 -5.33 -13.58 1.28
CA PHE A 49 -5.49 -14.94 0.74
C PHE A 49 -6.46 -15.77 1.57
N SER A 50 -7.34 -16.53 0.91
CA SER A 50 -8.15 -17.57 1.55
C SER A 50 -8.42 -18.74 0.61
N GLN A 51 -8.89 -19.86 1.16
CA GLN A 51 -9.24 -21.05 0.39
C GLN A 51 -10.45 -21.75 1.00
N LEU A 52 -11.28 -22.33 0.13
CA LEU A 52 -12.45 -23.10 0.52
C LEU A 52 -12.64 -24.28 -0.43
N GLN A 53 -12.69 -25.48 0.11
CA GLN A 53 -13.09 -26.65 -0.65
C GLN A 53 -14.61 -26.81 -0.56
N GLN A 54 -15.28 -26.79 -1.70
CA GLN A 54 -16.74 -26.92 -1.81
C GLN A 54 -17.08 -27.91 -2.92
N ALA A 55 -17.76 -29.00 -2.54
CA ALA A 55 -18.10 -30.09 -3.45
C ALA A 55 -16.87 -30.57 -4.25
N ASP A 56 -16.93 -30.46 -5.58
CA ASP A 56 -15.91 -30.96 -6.50
C ASP A 56 -14.80 -29.94 -6.81
N ASN A 57 -14.78 -28.78 -6.14
CA ASN A 57 -13.80 -27.75 -6.40
C ASN A 57 -13.12 -27.27 -5.11
N LEU A 58 -11.80 -27.12 -5.19
CA LEU A 58 -11.04 -26.27 -4.30
C LEU A 58 -11.01 -24.87 -4.89
N ASN A 59 -11.60 -23.91 -4.19
CA ASN A 59 -11.55 -22.50 -4.57
C ASN A 59 -10.50 -21.77 -3.74
N VAL A 60 -9.73 -20.94 -4.41
CA VAL A 60 -8.70 -20.08 -3.82
C VAL A 60 -9.02 -18.65 -4.17
N PHE A 61 -8.97 -17.78 -3.17
CA PHE A 61 -9.38 -16.39 -3.30
C PHE A 61 -8.27 -15.45 -2.85
N TRP A 62 -8.16 -14.33 -3.55
CA TRP A 62 -7.53 -13.12 -3.06
C TRP A 62 -8.57 -12.02 -3.00
N GLN A 63 -8.72 -11.39 -1.83
CA GLN A 63 -9.26 -10.03 -1.76
C GLN A 63 -8.07 -9.07 -1.94
N ILE A 64 -8.12 -8.28 -3.00
CA ILE A 64 -7.06 -7.35 -3.37
C ILE A 64 -7.49 -5.96 -2.91
N THR A 65 -6.70 -5.34 -2.04
CA THR A 65 -7.01 -4.03 -1.50
C THR A 65 -6.97 -2.97 -2.61
N GLU A 66 -7.86 -1.97 -2.52
CA GLU A 66 -7.90 -0.87 -3.50
C GLU A 66 -6.53 -0.21 -3.67
N GLY A 67 -6.14 0.06 -4.92
CA GLY A 67 -4.82 0.59 -5.26
C GLY A 67 -3.72 -0.46 -5.35
N TYR A 68 -4.04 -1.74 -5.19
CA TYR A 68 -3.15 -2.88 -5.41
C TYR A 68 -3.68 -3.78 -6.53
N TYR A 69 -2.79 -4.54 -7.15
CA TYR A 69 -3.14 -5.45 -8.24
C TYR A 69 -2.20 -6.64 -8.32
N LEU A 70 -2.71 -7.77 -8.84
CA LEU A 70 -1.93 -8.98 -9.13
C LEU A 70 -1.69 -9.12 -10.63
N TYR A 71 -0.50 -9.53 -11.05
CA TYR A 71 -0.22 -9.80 -12.46
C TYR A 71 -0.76 -11.16 -12.90
N LYS A 72 -1.51 -11.18 -14.01
CA LYS A 72 -2.03 -12.42 -14.60
C LYS A 72 -0.91 -13.37 -15.03
N ASN A 73 0.16 -12.85 -15.64
CA ASN A 73 1.28 -13.66 -16.14
C ASN A 73 2.29 -14.10 -15.07
N LYS A 74 2.12 -13.65 -13.81
CA LYS A 74 2.94 -14.08 -12.66
C LYS A 74 2.22 -15.10 -11.78
N LEU A 75 0.99 -15.45 -12.13
CA LEU A 75 0.23 -16.46 -11.43
C LEU A 75 0.62 -17.86 -11.94
N ARG A 76 1.03 -18.73 -11.02
CA ARG A 76 1.38 -20.14 -11.34
C ARG A 76 0.92 -21.04 -10.22
N VAL A 77 0.30 -22.17 -10.56
CA VAL A 77 -0.10 -23.20 -9.60
C VAL A 77 0.71 -24.46 -9.86
N THR A 78 1.18 -25.08 -8.78
CA THR A 78 1.74 -26.44 -8.82
C THR A 78 1.02 -27.35 -7.84
N ILE A 79 0.84 -28.60 -8.23
CA ILE A 79 0.24 -29.67 -7.43
C ILE A 79 1.27 -30.79 -7.30
N ASN A 80 1.67 -31.09 -6.07
CA ASN A 80 2.74 -32.04 -5.75
C ASN A 80 4.05 -31.75 -6.52
N GLY A 81 4.33 -30.46 -6.77
CA GLY A 81 5.52 -30.00 -7.49
C GLY A 81 5.39 -29.98 -9.02
N ASN A 82 4.29 -30.48 -9.58
CA ASN A 82 4.04 -30.43 -11.02
C ASN A 82 3.21 -29.19 -11.38
N GLU A 83 3.54 -28.54 -12.49
CA GLU A 83 2.77 -27.38 -12.97
C GLU A 83 1.34 -27.78 -13.33
N HIS A 84 0.39 -26.97 -12.90
CA HIS A 84 -1.04 -27.16 -13.13
C HIS A 84 -1.59 -25.98 -13.94
N THR A 85 -2.23 -26.30 -15.06
CA THR A 85 -2.92 -25.30 -15.87
C THR A 85 -4.19 -24.84 -15.18
N ILE A 86 -4.27 -23.54 -14.88
CA ILE A 86 -5.46 -22.93 -14.31
C ILE A 86 -6.54 -22.84 -15.39
N VAL A 87 -7.64 -23.58 -15.21
CA VAL A 87 -8.79 -23.53 -16.11
C VAL A 87 -9.74 -22.42 -15.64
N GLY A 88 -10.28 -21.64 -16.58
CA GLY A 88 -11.27 -20.61 -16.28
C GLY A 88 -10.72 -19.37 -15.57
N LEU A 89 -9.41 -19.12 -15.64
CA LEU A 89 -8.82 -17.88 -15.14
C LEU A 89 -9.47 -16.68 -15.87
N PRO A 90 -9.91 -15.63 -15.14
CA PRO A 90 -10.51 -14.46 -15.78
C PRO A 90 -9.56 -13.79 -16.78
N GLU A 91 -10.12 -13.03 -17.73
CA GLU A 91 -9.34 -12.35 -18.76
C GLU A 91 -8.32 -11.36 -18.16
N GLY A 92 -8.66 -10.69 -17.05
CA GLY A 92 -7.85 -9.63 -16.47
C GLY A 92 -7.98 -8.32 -17.26
N LYS A 93 -7.55 -7.23 -16.63
CA LYS A 93 -7.62 -5.86 -17.17
C LYS A 93 -6.28 -5.51 -17.81
N ASP A 94 -6.29 -4.92 -19.00
CA ASP A 94 -5.08 -4.37 -19.61
C ASP A 94 -4.55 -3.21 -18.77
N TYR A 95 -3.23 -3.20 -18.53
CA TYR A 95 -2.58 -2.22 -17.68
C TYR A 95 -1.14 -1.98 -18.16
N HIS A 96 -0.65 -0.76 -17.94
CA HIS A 96 0.70 -0.38 -18.27
C HIS A 96 1.40 0.15 -17.02
N ASP A 97 2.55 -0.41 -16.68
CA ASP A 97 3.39 0.09 -15.59
C ASP A 97 4.87 0.18 -15.95
N GLU A 98 5.62 0.83 -15.08
CA GLU A 98 7.07 1.06 -15.24
C GLU A 98 7.93 -0.19 -15.00
N TYR A 99 7.36 -1.27 -14.45
CA TYR A 99 8.10 -2.48 -14.09
C TYR A 99 8.12 -3.51 -15.22
N PHE A 100 6.96 -3.72 -15.86
CA PHE A 100 6.78 -4.75 -16.87
C PHE A 100 6.13 -4.24 -18.17
N GLY A 101 5.80 -2.95 -18.25
CA GLY A 101 5.17 -2.37 -19.43
C GLY A 101 3.73 -2.85 -19.58
N ASP A 102 3.37 -3.29 -20.78
CA ASP A 102 2.02 -3.76 -21.10
C ASP A 102 1.77 -5.16 -20.52
N VAL A 103 0.82 -5.24 -19.60
CA VAL A 103 0.46 -6.46 -18.85
C VAL A 103 -1.05 -6.59 -18.71
N LYS A 104 -1.49 -7.76 -18.22
CA LYS A 104 -2.85 -7.95 -17.71
C LYS A 104 -2.81 -8.13 -16.19
N ILE A 105 -3.70 -7.44 -15.49
CA ILE A 105 -3.78 -7.42 -14.03
C ILE A 105 -5.15 -7.86 -13.51
N PHE A 106 -5.21 -8.23 -12.24
CA PHE A 106 -6.43 -8.41 -11.47
C PHE A 106 -6.47 -7.36 -10.35
N GLU A 107 -7.61 -6.69 -10.21
CA GLU A 107 -7.90 -5.70 -9.17
C GLU A 107 -9.10 -6.21 -8.34
N TYR A 108 -9.21 -5.74 -7.09
CA TYR A 108 -10.30 -6.04 -6.14
C TYR A 108 -10.42 -7.49 -5.68
N GLU A 109 -10.47 -8.45 -6.59
CA GLU A 109 -10.60 -9.87 -6.29
C GLU A 109 -9.99 -10.76 -7.37
N LEU A 110 -9.60 -11.97 -6.96
CA LEU A 110 -9.24 -13.06 -7.86
C LEU A 110 -9.72 -14.37 -7.25
N MET A 111 -10.43 -15.17 -8.04
CA MET A 111 -10.78 -16.54 -7.67
C MET A 111 -10.16 -17.52 -8.68
N LEU A 112 -9.58 -18.60 -8.15
CA LEU A 112 -9.11 -19.75 -8.91
C LEU A 112 -9.86 -20.98 -8.42
N SER A 113 -10.29 -21.82 -9.36
CA SER A 113 -10.92 -23.11 -9.04
C SER A 113 -10.06 -24.24 -9.56
N VAL A 114 -9.74 -25.18 -8.67
CA VAL A 114 -9.03 -26.42 -8.99
C VAL A 114 -10.00 -27.58 -8.79
N PRO A 115 -10.35 -28.34 -9.84
CA PRO A 115 -11.22 -29.50 -9.68
C PRO A 115 -10.58 -30.54 -8.74
N VAL A 116 -11.31 -30.97 -7.72
CA VAL A 116 -10.85 -31.96 -6.73
C VAL A 116 -10.50 -33.30 -7.39
N SER A 117 -11.12 -33.63 -8.53
CA SER A 117 -10.78 -34.81 -9.34
C SER A 117 -9.33 -34.81 -9.87
N THR A 118 -8.66 -33.64 -9.90
CA THR A 118 -7.24 -33.52 -10.25
C THR A 118 -6.30 -33.70 -9.06
N LEU A 119 -6.85 -33.84 -7.86
CA LEU A 119 -6.13 -33.90 -6.60
C LEU A 119 -6.14 -35.33 -6.04
N ALA A 120 -4.98 -35.80 -5.61
CA ALA A 120 -4.87 -36.97 -4.75
C ALA A 120 -5.18 -36.56 -3.29
N PRO A 121 -5.53 -37.51 -2.42
CA PRO A 121 -5.58 -37.25 -0.98
C PRO A 121 -4.27 -36.63 -0.50
N ALA A 122 -4.35 -35.60 0.35
CA ALA A 122 -3.20 -34.86 0.86
C ALA A 122 -2.28 -34.25 -0.23
N SER A 123 -2.84 -33.81 -1.36
CA SER A 123 -2.12 -33.05 -2.38
C SER A 123 -1.55 -31.74 -1.82
N LYS A 124 -0.24 -31.52 -2.00
CA LYS A 124 0.43 -30.25 -1.71
C LYS A 124 0.21 -29.29 -2.86
N ILE A 125 -0.47 -28.19 -2.60
CA ILE A 125 -0.71 -27.11 -3.56
C ILE A 125 0.22 -25.95 -3.23
N THR A 126 0.90 -25.43 -4.25
CA THR A 126 1.77 -24.25 -4.13
C THR A 126 1.37 -23.25 -5.21
N ILE A 127 1.05 -22.03 -4.80
CA ILE A 127 0.62 -20.96 -5.69
C ILE A 127 1.61 -19.81 -5.60
N HIS A 128 2.16 -19.46 -6.76
CA HIS A 128 3.04 -18.33 -6.94
C HIS A 128 2.24 -17.17 -7.53
N TYR A 129 2.48 -15.97 -7.01
CA TYR A 129 1.86 -14.74 -7.50
C TYR A 129 2.79 -13.56 -7.25
N GLN A 130 2.54 -12.45 -7.94
CA GLN A 130 3.21 -11.19 -7.69
C GLN A 130 2.24 -10.06 -7.95
N GLY A 131 2.36 -8.99 -7.17
CA GLY A 131 1.54 -7.80 -7.32
C GLY A 131 2.30 -6.55 -6.96
N CYS A 132 1.73 -5.41 -7.30
CA CYS A 132 2.25 -4.10 -6.95
C CYS A 132 1.13 -3.18 -6.44
N ALA A 133 1.53 -2.05 -5.90
CA ALA A 133 0.69 -0.89 -5.65
C ALA A 133 0.77 0.08 -6.83
N VAL A 134 -0.36 0.68 -7.21
CA VAL A 134 -0.42 1.76 -8.21
C VAL A 134 0.48 2.93 -7.82
N ALA A 135 0.72 3.12 -6.53
CA ALA A 135 1.61 4.16 -5.98
C ALA A 135 3.12 3.88 -6.16
N GLY A 136 3.52 2.88 -6.94
CA GLY A 136 4.92 2.66 -7.33
C GLY A 136 5.74 1.79 -6.37
N LEU A 137 5.11 0.79 -5.74
CA LEU A 137 5.81 -0.29 -5.04
C LEU A 137 5.44 -1.61 -5.67
N CYS A 138 6.43 -2.39 -6.11
CA CYS A 138 6.18 -3.79 -6.43
C CYS A 138 6.72 -4.76 -5.37
N TYR A 139 5.87 -5.70 -4.94
CA TYR A 139 6.29 -6.74 -4.02
C TYR A 139 7.14 -7.79 -4.75
N PRO A 140 8.07 -8.47 -4.07
CA PRO A 140 8.77 -9.62 -4.64
C PRO A 140 7.79 -10.75 -4.98
N PRO A 141 8.19 -11.74 -5.80
CA PRO A 141 7.39 -12.94 -6.02
C PRO A 141 7.02 -13.64 -4.71
N MET A 142 5.74 -13.94 -4.53
CA MET A 142 5.16 -14.53 -3.33
C MET A 142 4.77 -15.99 -3.57
N THR A 143 4.66 -16.76 -2.50
CA THR A 143 4.25 -18.16 -2.54
C THR A 143 3.33 -18.50 -1.38
N LYS A 144 2.18 -19.13 -1.65
CA LYS A 144 1.31 -19.75 -0.65
C LYS A 144 1.30 -21.25 -0.86
N THR A 145 1.56 -22.00 0.21
CA THR A 145 1.62 -23.47 0.18
C THR A 145 0.66 -24.03 1.21
N PHE A 146 -0.15 -25.01 0.81
CA PHE A 146 -1.06 -25.73 1.71
C PHE A 146 -1.27 -27.15 1.21
N VAL A 147 -1.83 -27.99 2.08
CA VAL A 147 -2.15 -29.39 1.75
C VAL A 147 -3.67 -29.55 1.80
N THR A 148 -4.25 -30.20 0.80
CA THR A 148 -5.69 -30.48 0.78
C THR A 148 -6.02 -31.59 1.77
N GLN A 149 -7.23 -31.55 2.34
CA GLN A 149 -7.70 -32.60 3.24
C GLN A 149 -8.16 -33.82 2.44
#